data_AF-A0A954ZL90-F1
#
_entry.id   AF-A0A954ZL90-F1
#
_cell.length_a   1.000
_cell.length_b   1.000
_cell.length_c   1.000
_cell.angle_alpha   90.00
_cell.angle_beta   90.00
_cell.angle_gamma   90.00
#
_symmetry.space_group_name_H-M   'P 1'
#
loop_
_entity.id
_entity.type
_entity.pdbx_description
1 polymer ?
#
loop_
_entity_poly.entity_id
_entity_poly.type
_entity_poly.pdbx_seq_one_letter_code
_entity_poly.pdbx_strand_id
1 'polypeptide(L)'
;LFAASSLTTFGLGYAFIAWRHGSTAAEQGVTRPFGRDVLLGLVAAPVLLLPVFLMQMVLQKVVGESEHPIILLLTEHPDPLFFVTAGILAVGVAPLAEEFFFRVWLQGWLENLTRAWLLRRSTGAMPAGMSEFLIAGRGDGRLRDESPLLVSTSDSVDELPAPELTQRVPERASQSTPDEPQRANPWFASMAEPASEQMSYPLNPGAVEPLGVFVKWIPISLSSLFFALAHWGNGPDPLPLFFLALGLGYLYHQTHRALPGIVVHAICNGISLLILWLTVYNPGS
;
A
#
# COMPACT_ATOMS: atom_id res chain seq x y z
N LEU A 1 -18.72 -22.14 -12.19
CA LEU A 1 -18.14 -21.40 -13.34
C LEU A 1 -17.53 -20.07 -12.93
N PHE A 2 -18.27 -19.18 -12.24
CA PHE A 2 -17.74 -17.89 -11.76
C PHE A 2 -16.48 -17.97 -10.88
N ALA A 3 -16.45 -18.86 -9.87
CA ALA A 3 -15.26 -19.03 -9.03
C ALA A 3 -14.03 -19.50 -9.82
N ALA A 4 -14.23 -20.43 -10.77
CA ALA A 4 -13.17 -20.93 -11.63
C ALA A 4 -12.65 -19.84 -12.58
N SER A 5 -13.53 -18.98 -13.14
CA SER A 5 -13.09 -17.83 -13.94
C SER A 5 -12.35 -16.79 -13.09
N SER A 6 -12.80 -16.50 -11.86
CA SER A 6 -12.10 -15.55 -10.98
C SER A 6 -10.72 -16.05 -10.53
N LEU A 7 -10.61 -17.33 -10.16
CA LEU A 7 -9.33 -17.97 -9.83
C LEU A 7 -8.40 -18.05 -11.05
N THR A 8 -8.95 -18.30 -12.23
CA THR A 8 -8.18 -18.32 -13.49
C THR A 8 -7.72 -16.92 -13.87
N THR A 9 -8.58 -15.91 -13.78
CA THR A 9 -8.20 -14.50 -14.02
C THR A 9 -7.17 -14.03 -13.00
N PHE A 10 -7.30 -14.39 -11.73
CA PHE A 10 -6.30 -14.12 -10.69
C PHE A 10 -4.98 -14.83 -11.00
N GLY A 11 -5.01 -16.13 -11.28
CA GLY A 11 -3.81 -16.92 -11.58
C GLY A 11 -3.09 -16.43 -12.85
N LEU A 12 -3.83 -16.13 -13.92
CA LEU A 12 -3.29 -15.59 -15.16
C LEU A 12 -2.80 -14.16 -14.99
N GLY A 13 -3.52 -13.31 -14.26
CA GLY A 13 -3.10 -11.93 -13.96
C GLY A 13 -1.83 -11.91 -13.11
N TYR A 14 -1.76 -12.75 -12.08
CA TYR A 14 -0.58 -12.94 -11.25
C TYR A 14 0.60 -13.47 -12.07
N ALA A 15 0.39 -14.51 -12.88
CA ALA A 15 1.42 -15.09 -13.74
C ALA A 15 1.91 -14.09 -14.79
N PHE A 16 1.02 -13.30 -15.38
CA PHE A 16 1.37 -12.25 -16.34
C PHE A 16 2.22 -11.16 -15.69
N ILE A 17 1.87 -10.70 -14.48
CA ILE A 17 2.67 -9.73 -13.72
C ILE A 17 4.03 -10.35 -13.35
N ALA A 18 4.06 -11.57 -12.79
CA ALA A 18 5.29 -12.25 -12.44
C ALA A 18 6.23 -12.44 -13.66
N TRP A 19 5.67 -12.85 -14.80
CA TRP A 19 6.39 -12.99 -16.06
C TRP A 19 6.89 -11.65 -16.60
N ARG A 20 6.07 -10.60 -16.53
CA ARG A 20 6.41 -9.28 -17.06
C ARG A 20 7.47 -8.56 -16.25
N HIS A 21 7.52 -8.78 -14.93
CA HIS A 21 8.40 -8.08 -14.00
C HIS A 21 9.65 -8.87 -13.58
N GLY A 22 9.75 -10.17 -13.92
CA GLY A 22 10.90 -10.99 -13.55
C GLY A 22 11.14 -11.12 -12.04
N SER A 23 10.10 -10.89 -11.23
CA SER A 23 10.21 -10.78 -9.78
C SER A 23 10.20 -12.16 -9.11
N THR A 24 11.09 -12.33 -8.14
CA THR A 24 11.14 -13.55 -7.30
C THR A 24 10.10 -13.47 -6.16
N ALA A 25 9.64 -14.63 -5.66
CA ALA A 25 8.67 -14.70 -4.55
C ALA A 25 9.11 -13.89 -3.29
N ALA A 26 10.42 -13.73 -3.08
CA ALA A 26 10.99 -12.94 -2.01
C ALA A 26 10.82 -11.41 -2.21
N GLU A 27 10.92 -10.93 -3.45
CA GLU A 27 10.69 -9.53 -3.83
C GLU A 27 9.19 -9.19 -3.83
N GLN A 28 8.34 -10.19 -4.08
CA GLN A 28 6.88 -10.12 -4.03
C GLN A 28 6.31 -10.16 -2.59
N GLY A 29 7.17 -10.31 -1.57
CA GLY A 29 6.79 -10.16 -0.16
C GLY A 29 6.41 -11.46 0.57
N VAL A 30 6.68 -12.63 0.00
CA VAL A 30 6.44 -13.94 0.67
C VAL A 30 7.30 -14.11 1.94
N THR A 31 8.40 -13.37 2.07
CA THR A 31 9.29 -13.38 3.24
C THR A 31 8.88 -12.42 4.37
N ARG A 32 7.77 -11.69 4.23
CA ARG A 32 7.28 -10.72 5.23
C ARG A 32 6.43 -11.42 6.29
N PRO A 33 6.36 -10.92 7.54
CA PRO A 33 5.73 -11.66 8.63
C PRO A 33 4.20 -11.74 8.45
N PHE A 34 3.74 -12.81 7.81
CA PHE A 34 2.34 -13.18 7.60
C PHE A 34 1.48 -12.96 8.86
N GLY A 35 1.99 -13.39 10.02
CA GLY A 35 1.29 -13.25 11.30
C GLY A 35 1.02 -11.80 11.72
N ARG A 36 1.93 -10.85 11.41
CA ARG A 36 1.74 -9.44 11.75
C ARG A 36 0.64 -8.80 10.90
N ASP A 37 0.53 -9.21 9.64
CA ASP A 37 -0.49 -8.71 8.72
C ASP A 37 -1.86 -9.27 9.07
N VAL A 38 -1.92 -10.54 9.47
CA VAL A 38 -3.14 -11.13 10.04
C VAL A 38 -3.56 -10.40 11.32
N LEU A 39 -2.63 -10.18 12.25
CA LEU A 39 -2.91 -9.43 13.48
C LEU A 39 -3.39 -8.01 13.19
N LEU A 40 -2.76 -7.31 12.23
CA LEU A 40 -3.18 -5.98 11.83
C LEU A 40 -4.62 -5.99 11.28
N GLY A 41 -4.97 -6.97 10.44
CA GLY A 41 -6.33 -7.17 9.97
C GLY A 41 -7.32 -7.42 11.11
N LEU A 42 -6.97 -8.30 12.07
CA LEU A 42 -7.79 -8.59 13.23
C LEU A 42 -8.03 -7.36 14.11
N VAL A 43 -7.02 -6.52 14.30
CA VAL A 43 -7.13 -5.27 15.08
C VAL A 43 -7.91 -4.19 14.31
N ALA A 44 -7.74 -4.12 12.99
CA ALA A 44 -8.47 -3.19 12.14
C ALA A 44 -9.95 -3.57 12.00
N ALA A 45 -10.28 -4.86 12.05
CA ALA A 45 -11.63 -5.38 11.87
C ALA A 45 -12.67 -4.70 12.78
N PRO A 46 -12.55 -4.64 14.12
CA PRO A 46 -13.55 -3.96 14.95
C PRO A 46 -13.68 -2.47 14.62
N VAL A 47 -12.57 -1.80 14.30
CA VAL A 47 -12.57 -0.35 13.97
C VAL A 47 -13.33 -0.08 12.68
N LEU A 48 -13.18 -0.93 11.67
CA LEU A 48 -13.81 -0.77 10.37
C LEU A 48 -15.22 -1.37 10.31
N LEU A 49 -15.43 -2.54 10.90
CA LEU A 49 -16.68 -3.30 10.78
C LEU A 49 -17.76 -2.76 11.70
N LEU A 50 -17.44 -2.29 12.91
CA LEU A 50 -18.44 -1.75 13.83
C LEU A 50 -19.25 -0.59 13.20
N PRO A 51 -18.64 0.50 12.70
CA PRO A 51 -19.40 1.57 12.07
C PRO A 51 -20.15 1.13 10.80
N VAL A 52 -19.58 0.19 10.04
CA VAL A 52 -20.21 -0.37 8.83
C VAL A 52 -21.48 -1.15 9.19
N PHE A 53 -21.43 -2.03 10.19
CA PHE A 53 -22.61 -2.77 10.65
C PHE A 53 -23.64 -1.85 11.30
N LEU A 54 -23.24 -0.83 12.07
CA LEU A 54 -24.17 0.15 12.61
C LEU A 54 -24.90 0.91 11.50
N MET A 55 -24.18 1.32 10.47
CA MET A 55 -24.77 1.99 9.32
C MET A 55 -25.70 1.04 8.54
N GLN A 56 -25.29 -0.21 8.34
CA GLN A 56 -26.13 -1.25 7.74
C GLN A 56 -27.44 -1.42 8.50
N MET A 57 -27.40 -1.52 9.83
CA MET A 57 -28.59 -1.65 10.68
C MET A 57 -29.53 -0.44 10.56
N VAL A 58 -28.98 0.77 10.46
CA VAL A 58 -29.79 1.99 10.27
C VAL A 58 -30.41 2.01 8.88
N LEU A 59 -29.63 1.70 7.84
CA LEU A 59 -30.09 1.72 6.46
C LEU A 59 -31.17 0.67 6.20
N GLN A 60 -31.02 -0.53 6.75
CA GLN A 60 -32.04 -1.58 6.62
C GLN A 60 -33.39 -1.15 7.20
N LYS A 61 -33.38 -0.39 8.30
CA LYS A 61 -34.61 0.16 8.90
C LYS A 61 -35.27 1.26 8.06
N VAL A 62 -34.51 1.98 7.24
CA VAL A 62 -34.99 3.16 6.50
C VAL A 62 -35.31 2.82 5.04
N VAL A 63 -34.48 1.98 4.41
CA VAL A 63 -34.51 1.70 2.97
C VAL A 63 -35.16 0.34 2.66
N GLY A 64 -35.11 -0.61 3.60
CA GLY A 64 -35.60 -1.97 3.42
C GLY A 64 -34.50 -3.03 3.50
N GLU A 65 -34.89 -4.30 3.43
CA GLU A 65 -33.98 -5.44 3.56
C GLU A 65 -33.04 -5.58 2.35
N SER A 66 -31.87 -6.21 2.57
CA SER A 66 -30.92 -6.47 1.49
C SER A 66 -31.39 -7.64 0.64
N GLU A 67 -31.56 -7.40 -0.66
CA GLU A 67 -31.99 -8.38 -1.66
C GLU A 67 -30.78 -9.01 -2.36
N HIS A 68 -29.89 -9.65 -1.62
CA HIS A 68 -28.74 -10.30 -2.27
C HIS A 68 -29.19 -11.61 -2.96
N PRO A 69 -28.94 -11.83 -4.27
CA PRO A 69 -29.44 -13.00 -5.01
C PRO A 69 -29.02 -14.35 -4.40
N ILE A 70 -27.81 -14.44 -3.84
CA ILE A 70 -27.34 -15.64 -3.12
C ILE A 70 -28.10 -15.85 -1.80
N ILE A 71 -28.45 -14.77 -1.09
CA ILE A 71 -29.23 -14.85 0.15
C ILE A 71 -30.63 -15.39 -0.15
N LEU A 72 -31.26 -14.90 -1.23
CA LEU A 72 -32.56 -15.42 -1.69
C LEU A 72 -32.49 -16.92 -1.97
N LEU A 73 -31.50 -17.36 -2.75
CA LEU A 73 -31.33 -18.79 -3.08
C LEU A 73 -31.06 -19.66 -1.84
N LEU A 74 -30.27 -19.18 -0.88
CA LEU A 74 -29.99 -19.88 0.39
C LEU A 74 -31.21 -19.95 1.31
N THR A 75 -32.11 -18.97 1.21
CA THR A 75 -33.34 -18.90 2.00
C THR A 75 -34.44 -19.75 1.39
N GLU A 76 -34.57 -19.77 0.06
CA GLU A 76 -35.56 -20.59 -0.66
C GLU A 76 -35.22 -22.09 -0.64
N HIS A 77 -33.92 -22.43 -0.70
CA HIS A 77 -33.43 -23.81 -0.71
C HIS A 77 -32.26 -23.99 0.28
N PRO A 78 -32.54 -24.18 1.58
CA PRO A 78 -31.51 -24.34 2.60
C PRO A 78 -30.86 -25.73 2.52
N ASP A 79 -29.95 -25.90 1.55
CA ASP A 79 -29.04 -27.04 1.45
C ASP A 79 -27.73 -26.73 2.22
N PRO A 80 -27.38 -27.50 3.27
CA PRO A 80 -26.14 -27.30 4.01
C PRO A 80 -24.89 -27.35 3.15
N LEU A 81 -24.86 -28.21 2.12
CA LEU A 81 -23.70 -28.33 1.24
C LEU A 81 -23.55 -27.08 0.36
N PHE A 82 -24.66 -26.55 -0.16
CA PHE A 82 -24.69 -25.28 -0.87
C PHE A 82 -24.22 -24.13 0.03
N PHE A 83 -24.65 -24.11 1.30
CA PHE A 83 -24.23 -23.11 2.28
C PHE A 83 -22.72 -23.13 2.54
N VAL A 84 -22.14 -24.31 2.78
CA VAL A 84 -20.68 -24.47 2.96
C VAL A 84 -19.93 -24.02 1.71
N THR A 85 -20.43 -24.40 0.53
CA THR A 85 -19.81 -24.00 -0.75
C THR A 85 -19.85 -22.48 -0.94
N ALA A 86 -21.00 -21.86 -0.74
CA ALA A 86 -21.17 -20.41 -0.78
C ALA A 86 -20.28 -19.72 0.24
N GLY A 87 -20.14 -20.29 1.44
CA GLY A 87 -19.27 -19.79 2.49
C GLY A 87 -17.78 -19.81 2.12
N ILE A 88 -17.28 -20.89 1.53
CA ILE A 88 -15.89 -20.95 1.05
C ILE A 88 -15.63 -19.87 -0.02
N LEU A 89 -16.59 -19.68 -0.92
CA LEU A 89 -16.48 -18.65 -1.95
C LEU A 89 -16.53 -17.24 -1.36
N ALA A 90 -17.49 -16.96 -0.48
CA ALA A 90 -17.69 -15.64 0.09
C ALA A 90 -16.62 -15.26 1.12
N VAL A 91 -16.15 -16.19 1.95
CA VAL A 91 -15.17 -15.91 3.02
C VAL A 91 -13.73 -16.03 2.54
N GLY A 92 -13.46 -16.91 1.58
CA GLY A 92 -12.12 -17.14 1.05
C GLY A 92 -11.89 -16.46 -0.29
N VAL A 93 -12.57 -16.94 -1.34
CA VAL A 93 -12.24 -16.61 -2.73
C VAL A 93 -12.57 -15.15 -3.08
N ALA A 94 -13.74 -14.65 -2.66
CA ALA A 94 -14.18 -13.30 -2.97
C ALA A 94 -13.24 -12.24 -2.38
N PRO A 95 -12.91 -12.24 -1.07
CA PRO A 95 -11.93 -11.31 -0.50
C PRO A 95 -10.57 -11.35 -1.21
N LEU A 96 -10.08 -12.55 -1.56
CA LEU A 96 -8.83 -12.68 -2.29
C LEU A 96 -8.88 -12.00 -3.66
N ALA A 97 -9.94 -12.27 -4.44
CA ALA A 97 -10.10 -11.72 -5.77
C ALA A 97 -10.35 -10.20 -5.75
N GLU A 98 -11.20 -9.74 -4.84
CA GLU A 98 -11.62 -8.35 -4.76
C GLU A 98 -10.52 -7.44 -4.18
N GLU A 99 -9.82 -7.86 -3.13
CA GLU A 99 -8.68 -7.08 -2.62
C GLU A 99 -7.55 -7.02 -3.65
N PHE A 100 -7.31 -8.10 -4.39
CA PHE A 100 -6.37 -8.05 -5.50
C PHE A 100 -6.80 -7.06 -6.59
N PHE A 101 -8.02 -7.19 -7.11
CA PHE A 101 -8.49 -6.36 -8.22
C PHE A 101 -8.56 -4.88 -7.86
N PHE A 102 -9.20 -4.56 -6.73
CA PHE A 102 -9.46 -3.18 -6.38
C PHE A 102 -8.26 -2.50 -5.72
N ARG A 103 -7.43 -3.20 -4.93
CA ARG A 103 -6.38 -2.56 -4.12
C ARG A 103 -5.03 -2.71 -4.79
N VAL A 104 -4.66 -3.94 -5.13
CA VAL A 104 -3.36 -4.20 -5.78
C VAL A 104 -3.34 -3.65 -7.20
N TRP A 105 -4.36 -3.99 -8.01
CA TRP A 105 -4.39 -3.59 -9.41
C TRP A 105 -4.94 -2.17 -9.61
N LEU A 106 -6.21 -1.92 -9.29
CA LEU A 106 -6.87 -0.64 -9.59
C LEU A 106 -6.31 0.52 -8.76
N GLN A 107 -6.34 0.44 -7.42
CA GLN A 107 -5.83 1.51 -6.56
C GLN A 107 -4.33 1.71 -6.76
N GLY A 108 -3.53 0.63 -6.81
CA GLY A 108 -2.09 0.71 -7.10
C GLY A 108 -1.78 1.40 -8.43
N TRP A 109 -2.55 1.11 -9.48
CA TRP A 109 -2.43 1.80 -10.77
C TRP A 109 -2.81 3.29 -10.68
N LEU A 110 -3.92 3.62 -10.02
CA LEU A 110 -4.35 5.01 -9.81
C LEU A 110 -3.35 5.81 -8.97
N GLU A 111 -2.73 5.21 -7.95
CA GLU A 111 -1.68 5.83 -7.14
C GLU A 111 -0.46 6.17 -8.02
N ASN A 112 -0.05 5.25 -8.90
CA ASN A 112 1.05 5.48 -9.84
C ASN A 112 0.74 6.60 -10.84
N LEU A 113 -0.48 6.64 -11.39
CA LEU A 113 -0.92 7.72 -12.28
C LEU A 113 -0.89 9.08 -11.57
N THR A 114 -1.37 9.12 -10.33
CA THR A 114 -1.45 10.39 -9.59
C THR A 114 -0.05 10.90 -9.22
N ARG A 115 0.88 10.00 -8.86
CA ARG A 115 2.30 10.34 -8.66
C ARG A 115 2.96 10.85 -9.95
N ALA A 116 2.73 10.17 -11.06
CA ALA A 116 3.24 10.56 -12.38
C ALA A 116 2.75 11.96 -12.79
N TRP A 117 1.45 12.22 -12.61
CA TRP A 117 0.85 13.52 -12.88
C TRP A 117 1.44 14.63 -12.00
N LEU A 118 1.62 14.36 -10.70
CA LEU A 118 2.22 15.32 -9.78
C LEU A 118 3.65 15.68 -10.19
N LEU A 119 4.49 14.68 -10.47
CA LEU A 119 5.87 14.88 -10.87
C LEU A 119 5.96 15.73 -12.14
N ARG A 120 5.14 15.43 -13.15
CA ARG A 120 5.05 16.21 -14.39
C ARG A 120 4.69 17.67 -14.13
N ARG A 121 3.77 17.93 -13.20
CA ARG A 121 3.34 19.29 -12.84
C ARG A 121 4.43 20.05 -12.10
N SER A 122 5.22 19.38 -11.26
CA SER A 122 6.29 20.03 -10.49
C SER A 122 7.57 20.31 -11.30
N THR A 123 7.94 19.45 -12.25
CA THR A 123 9.22 19.56 -12.98
C THR A 123 9.07 20.11 -14.40
N GLY A 124 7.85 20.22 -14.94
CA GLY A 124 7.59 20.66 -16.32
C GLY A 124 8.03 19.67 -17.40
N ALA A 125 8.71 18.57 -17.03
CA ALA A 125 9.18 17.53 -17.94
C ALA A 125 8.76 16.14 -17.42
N MET A 126 8.31 15.26 -18.32
CA MET A 126 8.12 13.85 -17.99
C MET A 126 9.51 13.20 -17.82
N PRO A 127 9.79 12.52 -16.70
CA PRO A 127 11.00 11.72 -16.57
C PRO A 127 11.12 10.73 -17.74
N ALA A 128 12.29 10.65 -18.36
CA ALA A 128 12.55 9.68 -19.43
C ALA A 128 12.23 8.26 -18.95
N GLY A 129 11.44 7.51 -19.72
CA GLY A 129 10.97 6.15 -19.37
C GLY A 129 9.59 6.10 -18.67
N MET A 130 8.99 7.22 -18.28
CA MET A 130 7.69 7.20 -17.59
C MET A 130 6.50 6.90 -18.51
N SER A 131 6.58 7.18 -19.82
CA SER A 131 5.61 6.69 -20.81
C SER A 131 5.64 5.17 -20.93
N GLU A 132 6.82 4.56 -20.79
CA GLU A 132 7.02 3.11 -20.78
C GLU A 132 6.59 2.50 -19.44
N PHE A 133 6.74 3.21 -18.31
CA PHE A 133 6.19 2.81 -17.01
C PHE A 133 4.65 2.84 -16.95
N LEU A 134 4.03 3.89 -17.52
CA LEU A 134 2.57 4.07 -17.53
C LEU A 134 1.83 3.11 -18.48
N ILE A 135 2.50 2.66 -19.56
CA ILE A 135 1.93 1.74 -20.55
C ILE A 135 2.42 0.29 -20.33
N ALA A 136 3.60 0.08 -19.77
CA ALA A 136 4.25 -1.23 -19.69
C ALA A 136 4.77 -1.64 -18.30
N GLY A 137 4.54 -0.84 -17.25
CA GLY A 137 4.81 -1.21 -15.85
C GLY A 137 6.28 -1.45 -15.47
N ARG A 138 7.24 -1.30 -16.40
CA ARG A 138 8.65 -1.53 -16.12
C ARG A 138 9.26 -0.36 -15.35
N GLY A 139 9.03 -0.34 -14.04
CA GLY A 139 9.81 0.46 -13.11
C GLY A 139 11.14 -0.26 -12.92
N ASP A 140 12.17 0.12 -13.67
CA ASP A 140 13.53 -0.30 -13.35
C ASP A 140 13.80 0.17 -11.92
N GLY A 141 14.01 -0.78 -10.99
CA GLY A 141 14.19 -0.53 -9.56
C GLY A 141 15.49 0.21 -9.22
N ARG A 142 16.07 0.95 -10.17
CA ARG A 142 17.28 1.76 -10.05
C ARG A 142 17.05 3.16 -9.47
N LEU A 143 15.81 3.51 -9.09
CA LEU A 143 15.53 4.70 -8.28
C LEU A 143 15.44 4.34 -6.78
N ARG A 144 16.38 3.53 -6.29
CA ARG A 144 16.68 3.44 -4.87
C ARG A 144 18.02 4.10 -4.60
N ASP A 145 17.93 5.11 -3.75
CA ASP A 145 18.98 5.75 -2.96
C ASP A 145 19.73 6.93 -3.60
N GLU A 146 19.00 8.02 -3.84
CA GLU A 146 19.58 9.36 -3.76
C GLU A 146 18.68 10.16 -2.80
N SER A 147 18.71 9.78 -1.52
CA SER A 147 18.27 10.68 -0.45
C SER A 147 19.28 11.82 -0.39
N PRO A 148 18.89 13.11 -0.35
CA PRO A 148 19.83 14.17 -0.06
C PRO A 148 20.28 14.00 1.40
N LEU A 149 21.48 13.46 1.56
CA LEU A 149 22.28 13.58 2.77
C LEU A 149 22.42 15.06 3.12
N LEU A 150 21.68 15.59 4.10
CA LEU A 150 22.08 16.77 4.89
C LEU A 150 21.21 16.88 6.14
N VAL A 151 21.69 16.38 7.29
CA VAL A 151 21.76 17.12 8.56
C VAL A 151 22.89 16.48 9.40
N SER A 152 24.06 17.09 9.33
CA SER A 152 25.05 17.04 10.41
C SER A 152 24.52 17.94 11.52
N THR A 153 24.13 17.36 12.66
CA THR A 153 24.09 18.11 13.91
C THR A 153 25.31 17.69 14.72
N SER A 154 26.33 18.54 14.66
CA SER A 154 27.33 18.65 15.71
C SER A 154 26.62 19.24 16.94
N ASP A 155 26.58 18.49 18.04
CA ASP A 155 26.48 19.07 19.37
C ASP A 155 27.20 18.17 20.37
N SER A 156 27.74 18.82 21.38
CA SER A 156 28.96 18.48 22.09
C SER A 156 28.74 18.07 23.54
N VAL A 157 29.74 17.35 24.08
CA VAL A 157 30.15 17.18 25.49
C VAL A 157 29.32 16.21 26.36
N ASP A 158 29.95 15.12 26.82
CA ASP A 158 30.23 14.88 28.25
C ASP A 158 31.16 13.67 28.51
N GLU A 159 31.91 13.79 29.61
CA GLU A 159 33.16 13.13 30.04
C GLU A 159 33.20 11.59 30.27
N LEU A 160 34.34 11.01 29.85
CA LEU A 160 35.27 9.99 30.45
C LEU A 160 34.88 9.19 31.74
N PRO A 161 35.51 8.02 32.06
CA PRO A 161 36.90 7.63 31.71
C PRO A 161 37.16 6.16 31.30
N ALA A 162 38.35 5.95 30.74
CA ALA A 162 38.97 4.65 30.43
C ALA A 162 39.98 4.23 31.52
N PRO A 163 40.34 2.93 31.64
CA PRO A 163 41.61 2.52 32.21
C PRO A 163 42.59 2.00 31.15
N GLU A 164 43.77 2.64 31.18
CA GLU A 164 45.13 2.23 30.82
C GLU A 164 45.37 0.80 30.29
N LEU A 165 46.10 0.71 29.16
CA LEU A 165 47.20 -0.25 28.97
C LEU A 165 48.26 0.30 27.98
N THR A 166 49.23 1.02 28.56
CA THR A 166 50.70 0.89 28.37
C THR A 166 51.34 0.66 26.97
N GLN A 167 52.14 1.66 26.58
CA GLN A 167 53.50 1.59 25.98
C GLN A 167 53.70 1.00 24.56
N ARG A 168 54.12 1.85 23.61
CA ARG A 168 55.54 2.10 23.25
C ARG A 168 55.65 3.06 22.06
N VAL A 169 56.32 4.19 22.29
CA VAL A 169 56.92 5.06 21.26
C VAL A 169 58.42 4.76 21.24
N PRO A 170 59.07 4.82 20.07
CA PRO A 170 60.33 5.52 20.03
C PRO A 170 60.28 6.68 19.04
N GLU A 171 60.64 7.81 19.62
CA GLU A 171 60.80 9.14 19.11
C GLU A 171 62.03 9.18 18.19
N ARG A 172 61.85 9.61 16.93
CA ARG A 172 62.97 10.04 16.08
C ARG A 172 62.77 11.49 15.71
N ALA A 173 63.51 12.34 16.42
CA ALA A 173 63.53 13.78 16.24
C ALA A 173 64.25 14.21 14.95
N SER A 174 63.96 15.45 14.55
CA SER A 174 64.72 16.34 13.66
C SER A 174 64.49 16.06 12.16
N GLN A 175 64.10 17.01 11.29
CA GLN A 175 64.43 18.44 11.22
C GLN A 175 63.35 19.21 10.46
N SER A 176 63.08 20.43 10.91
CA SER A 176 62.32 21.47 10.20
C SER A 176 63.26 22.30 9.31
N THR A 177 62.91 22.49 8.04
CA THR A 177 63.34 23.64 7.24
C THR A 177 62.16 24.20 6.41
N PRO A 178 62.12 25.53 6.18
CA PRO A 178 60.93 26.26 5.72
C PRO A 178 60.97 26.55 4.20
N ASP A 179 59.82 26.99 3.68
CA ASP A 179 59.60 27.60 2.35
C ASP A 179 59.72 26.69 1.11
N GLU A 180 58.62 25.99 0.82
CA GLU A 180 58.25 25.69 -0.57
C GLU A 180 56.74 25.90 -0.75
N PRO A 181 56.29 26.81 -1.63
CA PRO A 181 54.87 26.88 -1.97
C PRO A 181 54.54 25.57 -2.67
N GLN A 182 53.67 24.76 -2.04
CA GLN A 182 53.13 23.55 -2.66
C GLN A 182 52.60 23.92 -4.04
N ARG A 183 53.37 23.60 -5.09
CA ARG A 183 52.89 23.75 -6.46
C ARG A 183 51.72 22.79 -6.61
N ALA A 184 50.52 23.34 -6.64
CA ALA A 184 49.32 22.60 -6.96
C ALA A 184 49.56 21.80 -8.25
N ASN A 185 49.27 20.51 -8.19
CA ASN A 185 49.51 19.58 -9.28
C ASN A 185 48.67 20.01 -10.51
N PRO A 186 49.28 20.28 -11.69
CA PRO A 186 48.58 20.85 -12.85
C PRO A 186 47.44 19.98 -13.39
N TRP A 187 47.45 18.68 -13.09
CA TRP A 187 46.44 17.73 -13.55
C TRP A 187 45.09 17.85 -12.84
N PHE A 188 45.01 18.58 -11.72
CA PHE A 188 43.76 18.78 -10.96
C PHE A 188 43.10 20.14 -11.21
N ALA A 189 43.75 21.06 -11.93
CA ALA A 189 43.21 22.40 -12.18
C ALA A 189 42.06 22.41 -13.22
N SER A 190 41.94 21.39 -14.07
CA SER A 190 40.89 21.30 -15.09
C SER A 190 39.64 20.50 -14.67
N MET A 191 39.54 20.09 -13.40
CA MET A 191 38.34 19.47 -12.82
C MET A 191 37.62 20.38 -11.82
N ALA A 192 37.90 21.69 -11.83
CA ALA A 192 37.03 22.64 -11.18
C ALA A 192 35.67 22.59 -11.89
N GLU A 193 34.70 21.92 -11.27
CA GLU A 193 33.33 21.89 -11.75
C GLU A 193 32.85 23.32 -12.01
N PRO A 194 32.13 23.60 -13.12
CA PRO A 194 31.42 24.87 -13.22
C PRO A 194 30.50 24.92 -12.00
N ALA A 195 30.71 25.93 -11.15
CA ALA A 195 29.91 26.16 -9.96
C ALA A 195 28.45 25.95 -10.34
N SER A 196 27.87 24.86 -9.85
CA SER A 196 26.49 24.51 -10.13
C SER A 196 25.67 25.69 -9.64
N GLU A 197 25.10 26.43 -10.59
CA GLU A 197 24.13 27.46 -10.30
C GLU A 197 22.95 26.71 -9.68
N GLN A 198 22.99 26.57 -8.35
CA GLN A 198 21.95 25.96 -7.55
C GLN A 198 20.73 26.84 -7.73
N MET A 199 19.93 26.52 -8.76
CA MET A 199 18.64 27.11 -9.02
C MET A 199 17.72 26.68 -7.87
N SER A 200 17.80 27.45 -6.78
CA SER A 200 16.94 27.33 -5.62
C SER A 200 15.54 27.77 -6.00
N TYR A 201 14.73 26.84 -6.51
CA TYR A 201 13.30 27.03 -6.50
C TYR A 201 12.88 27.21 -5.03
N PRO A 202 12.23 28.32 -4.64
CA PRO A 202 11.63 28.40 -3.32
C PRO A 202 10.45 27.43 -3.32
N LEU A 203 10.71 26.17 -2.98
CA LEU A 203 9.67 25.24 -2.59
C LEU A 203 9.10 25.79 -1.28
N ASN A 204 8.03 26.58 -1.37
CA ASN A 204 7.28 27.01 -0.20
C ASN A 204 6.73 25.74 0.48
N PRO A 205 7.26 25.30 1.63
CA PRO A 205 6.90 24.01 2.22
C PRO A 205 5.40 23.94 2.53
N GLY A 206 4.78 25.09 2.84
CA GLY A 206 3.35 25.20 3.14
C GLY A 206 2.41 25.08 1.94
N ALA A 207 2.92 25.20 0.70
CA ALA A 207 2.08 25.06 -0.51
C ALA A 207 1.99 23.62 -1.02
N VAL A 208 2.89 22.73 -0.59
CA VAL A 208 2.98 21.33 -1.06
C VAL A 208 2.09 20.39 -0.21
N GLU A 209 1.87 20.73 1.06
CA GLU A 209 1.07 19.99 2.03
C GLU A 209 -0.40 19.69 1.59
N PRO A 210 -1.23 20.68 1.21
CA PRO A 210 -2.63 20.42 0.89
C PRO A 210 -2.78 19.52 -0.36
N LEU A 211 -1.95 19.74 -1.37
CA LEU A 211 -1.96 18.95 -2.61
C LEU A 211 -1.62 17.46 -2.36
N GLY A 212 -0.70 17.18 -1.45
CA GLY A 212 -0.31 15.81 -1.10
C GLY A 212 -1.46 15.00 -0.49
N VAL A 213 -2.26 15.62 0.37
CA VAL A 213 -3.43 14.97 0.99
C VAL A 213 -4.49 14.64 -0.05
N PHE A 214 -4.86 15.59 -0.92
CA PHE A 214 -5.87 15.34 -1.96
C PHE A 214 -5.44 14.22 -2.93
N VAL A 215 -4.16 14.21 -3.31
CA VAL A 215 -3.60 13.19 -4.21
C VAL A 215 -3.63 11.81 -3.58
N LYS A 216 -3.40 11.69 -2.28
CA LYS A 216 -3.52 10.43 -1.55
C LYS A 216 -4.95 9.88 -1.59
N TRP A 217 -5.96 10.73 -1.42
CA TRP A 217 -7.35 10.27 -1.29
C TRP A 217 -8.04 9.96 -2.61
N ILE A 218 -7.59 10.51 -3.74
CA ILE A 218 -8.21 10.27 -5.06
C ILE A 218 -8.21 8.77 -5.43
N PRO A 219 -7.08 8.04 -5.45
CA PRO A 219 -7.05 6.62 -5.77
C PRO A 219 -7.93 5.77 -4.84
N ILE A 220 -7.87 6.07 -3.54
CA ILE A 220 -8.63 5.37 -2.50
C ILE A 220 -10.14 5.56 -2.74
N SER A 221 -10.57 6.81 -2.95
CA SER A 221 -11.99 7.14 -3.13
C SER A 221 -12.55 6.55 -4.43
N LEU A 222 -11.80 6.63 -5.53
CA LEU A 222 -12.22 6.08 -6.82
C LEU A 222 -12.31 4.56 -6.77
N SER A 223 -11.31 3.86 -6.22
CA SER A 223 -11.35 2.41 -6.08
C SER A 223 -12.53 1.97 -5.19
N SER A 224 -12.76 2.69 -4.08
CA SER A 224 -13.87 2.42 -3.17
C SER A 224 -15.24 2.62 -3.83
N LEU A 225 -15.36 3.63 -4.69
CA LEU A 225 -16.57 3.87 -5.47
C LEU A 225 -16.83 2.74 -6.47
N PHE A 226 -15.82 2.30 -7.21
CA PHE A 226 -15.97 1.16 -8.14
C PHE A 226 -16.31 -0.14 -7.40
N PHE A 227 -15.74 -0.36 -6.23
CA PHE A 227 -16.07 -1.50 -5.37
C PHE A 227 -17.56 -1.47 -4.97
N ALA A 228 -18.05 -0.33 -4.48
CA ALA A 228 -19.45 -0.18 -4.10
C ALA A 228 -20.40 -0.37 -5.28
N LEU A 229 -20.06 0.18 -6.46
CA LEU A 229 -20.85 0.02 -7.68
C LEU A 229 -20.86 -1.41 -8.21
N ALA A 230 -19.81 -2.20 -7.97
CA ALA A 230 -19.81 -3.63 -8.31
C ALA A 230 -20.86 -4.43 -7.53
N HIS A 231 -21.33 -3.89 -6.41
CA HIS A 231 -22.39 -4.46 -5.57
C HIS A 231 -23.75 -3.81 -5.80
N TRP A 232 -23.89 -3.05 -6.88
CA TRP A 232 -25.16 -2.44 -7.24
C TRP A 232 -26.24 -3.50 -7.46
N GLY A 233 -27.45 -3.24 -6.94
CA GLY A 233 -28.56 -4.18 -7.00
C GLY A 233 -28.74 -5.04 -5.74
N ASN A 234 -27.80 -5.02 -4.79
CA ASN A 234 -27.90 -5.74 -3.51
C ASN A 234 -28.62 -4.90 -2.42
N GLY A 235 -29.65 -4.13 -2.78
CA GLY A 235 -30.35 -3.24 -1.85
C GLY A 235 -29.47 -2.09 -1.31
N PRO A 236 -29.49 -1.78 0.01
CA PRO A 236 -28.74 -0.66 0.60
C PRO A 236 -27.24 -0.90 0.75
N ASP A 237 -26.77 -2.13 0.50
CA ASP A 237 -25.39 -2.58 0.74
C ASP A 237 -24.29 -1.72 0.08
N PRO A 238 -24.45 -1.15 -1.14
CA PRO A 238 -23.39 -0.34 -1.76
C PRO A 238 -22.89 0.81 -0.88
N LEU A 239 -23.75 1.40 -0.06
CA LEU A 239 -23.37 2.54 0.78
C LEU A 239 -22.44 2.09 1.95
N PRO A 240 -22.78 1.08 2.77
CA PRO A 240 -21.85 0.49 3.74
C PRO A 240 -20.59 -0.09 3.14
N LEU A 241 -20.71 -0.72 1.98
CA LEU A 241 -19.56 -1.25 1.25
C LEU A 241 -18.62 -0.15 0.74
N PHE A 242 -19.13 1.03 0.38
CA PHE A 242 -18.27 2.18 0.03
C PHE A 242 -17.37 2.60 1.20
N PHE A 243 -17.93 2.75 2.41
CA PHE A 243 -17.16 3.16 3.59
C PHE A 243 -16.22 2.06 4.08
N LEU A 244 -16.65 0.79 4.02
CA LEU A 244 -15.77 -0.34 4.26
C LEU A 244 -14.58 -0.30 3.29
N ALA A 245 -14.87 -0.14 1.99
CA ALA A 245 -13.86 -0.08 0.96
C ALA A 245 -12.89 1.10 1.13
N LEU A 246 -13.39 2.24 1.61
CA LEU A 246 -12.57 3.42 1.94
C LEU A 246 -11.57 3.11 3.06
N GLY A 247 -12.03 2.43 4.12
CA GLY A 247 -11.19 1.97 5.22
C GLY A 247 -10.14 0.95 4.78
N LEU A 248 -10.53 -0.03 3.96
CA LEU A 248 -9.62 -1.02 3.38
C LEU A 248 -8.59 -0.38 2.44
N GLY A 249 -9.01 0.57 1.61
CA GLY A 249 -8.13 1.32 0.71
C GLY A 249 -7.12 2.18 1.47
N TYR A 250 -7.53 2.80 2.60
CA TYR A 250 -6.60 3.48 3.50
C TYR A 250 -5.63 2.51 4.16
N LEU A 251 -6.09 1.36 4.65
CA LEU A 251 -5.26 0.33 5.24
C LEU A 251 -4.22 -0.22 4.24
N TYR A 252 -4.64 -0.45 3.00
CA TYR A 252 -3.74 -0.82 1.91
C TYR A 252 -2.74 0.30 1.60
N HIS A 253 -3.18 1.56 1.57
CA HIS A 253 -2.27 2.69 1.32
C HIS A 253 -1.20 2.84 2.42
N GLN A 254 -1.54 2.58 3.69
CA GLN A 254 -0.55 2.65 4.78
C GLN A 254 0.45 1.49 4.76
N THR A 255 0.02 0.31 4.31
CA THR A 255 0.78 -0.93 4.48
C THR A 255 1.42 -1.43 3.18
N HIS A 256 0.85 -1.04 2.03
CA HIS A 256 1.03 -1.63 0.72
C HIS A 256 0.91 -3.15 0.74
N ARG A 257 -0.03 -3.68 1.53
CA ARG A 257 -0.27 -5.11 1.74
C ARG A 257 -1.76 -5.41 1.63
N ALA A 258 -2.10 -6.40 0.82
CA ALA A 258 -3.49 -6.84 0.64
C ALA A 258 -3.99 -7.70 1.82
N LEU A 259 -3.09 -8.46 2.48
CA LEU A 259 -3.48 -9.44 3.50
C LEU A 259 -4.27 -8.87 4.69
N PRO A 260 -3.92 -7.73 5.29
CA PRO A 260 -4.73 -7.13 6.35
C PRO A 260 -6.16 -6.82 5.88
N GLY A 261 -6.31 -6.32 4.65
CA GLY A 261 -7.62 -6.05 4.06
C GLY A 261 -8.42 -7.33 3.78
N ILE A 262 -7.76 -8.36 3.25
CA ILE A 262 -8.35 -9.70 3.02
C ILE A 262 -8.91 -10.26 4.32
N VAL A 263 -8.17 -10.11 5.44
CA VAL A 263 -8.63 -10.59 6.75
C VAL A 263 -9.86 -9.84 7.24
N VAL A 264 -9.86 -8.50 7.19
CA VAL A 264 -11.04 -7.70 7.57
C VAL A 264 -12.25 -8.08 6.73
N HIS A 265 -12.07 -8.22 5.43
CA HIS A 265 -13.12 -8.57 4.48
C HIS A 265 -13.65 -10.00 4.73
N ALA A 266 -12.76 -10.98 4.90
CA ALA A 266 -13.15 -12.35 5.24
C ALA A 266 -13.94 -12.42 6.57
N ILE A 267 -13.56 -11.62 7.58
CA ILE A 267 -14.30 -11.52 8.84
C ILE A 267 -15.69 -10.92 8.61
N CYS A 268 -15.79 -9.83 7.82
CA CYS A 268 -17.07 -9.23 7.47
C CYS A 268 -18.00 -10.26 6.82
N ASN A 269 -17.50 -10.97 5.80
CA ASN A 269 -18.28 -11.97 5.08
C ASN A 269 -18.64 -13.16 5.97
N GLY A 270 -17.72 -13.57 6.85
CA GLY A 270 -17.96 -14.64 7.83
C GLY A 270 -19.04 -14.28 8.86
N ILE A 271 -19.05 -13.05 9.37
CA ILE A 271 -20.10 -12.55 10.27
C ILE A 271 -21.44 -12.51 9.54
N SER A 272 -21.50 -11.94 8.35
CA SER A 272 -22.73 -11.87 7.55
C SER A 272 -23.29 -13.27 7.24
N LEU A 273 -22.41 -14.21 6.88
CA LEU A 273 -22.78 -15.60 6.65
C LEU A 273 -23.26 -16.29 7.93
N LEU A 274 -22.61 -16.05 9.07
CA LEU A 274 -23.04 -16.59 10.36
C LEU A 274 -24.43 -16.07 10.75
N ILE A 275 -24.69 -14.77 10.57
CA ILE A 275 -26.02 -14.19 10.81
C ILE A 275 -27.04 -14.86 9.91
N LEU A 276 -26.75 -15.00 8.61
CA LEU A 276 -27.65 -15.69 7.68
C LEU A 276 -27.93 -17.15 8.09
N TRP A 277 -26.90 -17.88 8.51
CA TRP A 277 -27.05 -19.25 9.00
C TRP A 277 -28.01 -19.31 10.19
N LEU A 278 -27.83 -18.42 11.17
CA LEU A 278 -28.69 -18.36 12.35
C LEU A 278 -30.14 -18.03 11.97
N THR A 279 -30.35 -17.07 11.06
CA THR A 279 -31.70 -16.69 10.61
C THR A 279 -32.39 -17.85 9.87
N VAL A 280 -31.67 -18.59 9.02
CA VAL A 280 -32.26 -19.66 8.20
C VAL A 280 -32.48 -20.95 9.00
N TYR A 281 -31.52 -21.36 9.82
CA TYR A 281 -31.55 -22.66 10.51
C TYR A 281 -32.00 -22.58 11.98
N ASN A 282 -32.06 -21.38 12.56
CA ASN A 282 -32.58 -21.16 13.91
C ASN A 282 -33.51 -19.94 13.99
N PRO A 283 -34.66 -19.96 13.28
CA PRO A 283 -35.58 -18.81 13.22
C PRO A 283 -36.27 -18.47 14.56
N GLY A 284 -36.03 -19.25 15.63
CA GLY A 284 -36.71 -19.14 16.93
C GLY A 284 -35.84 -18.64 18.08
N SER A 285 -34.59 -18.21 17.84
CA SER A 285 -33.70 -17.62 18.86
C SER A 285 -33.66 -16.10 18.80
#